data_AF-A0A7K4FWI4-F1
#
_entry.id   AF-A0A7K4FWI4-F1
#
_cell.length_a   1.000
_cell.length_b   1.000
_cell.length_c   1.000
_cell.angle_alpha   90.00
_cell.angle_beta   90.00
_cell.angle_gamma   90.00
#
_symmetry.space_group_name_H-M   'P 1'
#
loop_
_entity.id
_entity.type
_entity.pdbx_description
1 polymer ?
#
loop_
_entity_poly.entity_id
_entity_poly.type
_entity_poly.pdbx_seq_one_letter_code
_entity_poly.pdbx_strand_id
1 'polypeptide(L)'
;GMDYNIFLVARIHEEMEKGAPMDKAASITVGSIGRTIVFLGLIFAGTMGSLTLVNAAILQEIGFALAMAAVLETSLLWYFLAPSLLILIYRKFKIKPKMII
;
A
#
# COMPACT_ATOMS: atom_id res chain seq x y z
N GLY A 1 -4.49 -4.81 -4.29
CA GLY A 1 -5.93 -4.82 -3.98
C GLY A 1 -6.12 -5.14 -2.51
N MET A 2 -5.70 -4.21 -1.66
CA MET A 2 -5.86 -4.29 -0.21
C MET A 2 -6.40 -2.94 0.26
N ASP A 3 -7.15 -2.95 1.35
CA ASP A 3 -7.83 -1.80 1.94
C ASP A 3 -6.89 -0.62 2.28
N TYR A 4 -5.57 -0.84 2.20
CA TYR A 4 -4.54 0.18 2.43
C TYR A 4 -4.64 1.39 1.51
N ASN A 5 -5.14 1.24 0.28
CA ASN A 5 -5.35 2.38 -0.60
C ASN A 5 -6.46 3.30 -0.09
N ILE A 6 -7.50 2.74 0.54
CA ILE A 6 -8.56 3.52 1.17
C ILE A 6 -7.99 4.25 2.39
N PHE A 7 -7.20 3.57 3.23
CA PHE A 7 -6.52 4.20 4.37
C PHE A 7 -5.55 5.30 3.94
N LEU A 8 -4.81 5.11 2.85
CA LEU A 8 -3.91 6.12 2.28
C LEU A 8 -4.70 7.36 1.85
N VAL A 9 -5.78 7.18 1.09
CA VAL A 9 -6.63 8.28 0.61
C VAL A 9 -7.29 9.00 1.78
N ALA A 10 -7.84 8.26 2.74
CA ALA A 10 -8.49 8.81 3.92
C ALA A 10 -7.52 9.65 4.75
N ARG A 11 -6.31 9.14 5.00
CA ARG A 11 -5.32 9.87 5.80
C ARG A 11 -4.76 11.09 5.06
N ILE A 12 -4.56 11.00 3.74
CA ILE A 12 -4.19 12.18 2.93
C ILE A 12 -5.30 13.22 3.00
N HIS A 13 -6.57 12.81 2.90
CA HIS A 13 -7.71 13.71 3.00
C HIS A 13 -7.74 14.42 4.37
N GLU A 14 -7.59 13.69 5.48
CA GLU A 14 -7.51 14.27 6.83
C GLU A 14 -6.37 15.31 6.96
N GLU A 15 -5.18 15.01 6.42
CA GLU A 15 -4.06 15.95 6.46
C GLU A 15 -4.31 17.20 5.59
N MET A 16 -5.00 17.04 4.46
CA MET A 16 -5.43 18.17 3.63
C MET A 16 -6.51 19.03 4.31
N GLU A 17 -7.42 18.43 5.10
CA GLU A 17 -8.41 19.17 5.90
C GLU A 17 -7.76 20.00 7.01
N LYS A 18 -6.62 19.53 7.55
CA LYS A 18 -5.77 20.30 8.47
C LYS A 18 -4.99 21.44 7.79
N GLY A 19 -5.16 21.63 6.48
CA GLY A 19 -4.53 22.69 5.70
C GLY A 19 -3.17 22.33 5.10
N ALA A 20 -2.74 21.07 5.15
CA ALA A 20 -1.50 20.66 4.48
C ALA A 20 -1.68 20.66 2.95
N PRO A 21 -0.71 21.17 2.17
CA PRO A 21 -0.71 21.00 0.73
C PRO A 21 -0.55 19.51 0.37
N MET A 22 -1.09 19.09 -0.79
CA MET A 22 -1.15 17.69 -1.23
C MET A 22 0.19 16.94 -1.08
N ASP A 23 1.30 17.54 -1.51
CA ASP A 23 2.62 16.90 -1.46
C ASP A 23 3.07 16.63 -0.01
N LYS A 24 2.77 17.57 0.89
CA LYS A 24 3.07 17.44 2.32
C LYS A 24 2.14 16.42 2.99
N ALA A 25 0.84 16.46 2.66
CA ALA A 25 -0.15 15.50 3.16
C ALA A 25 0.22 14.05 2.76
N ALA A 26 0.66 13.85 1.51
CA ALA A 26 1.15 12.56 1.03
C ALA A 26 2.40 12.10 1.78
N SER A 27 3.39 12.97 1.96
CA SER A 27 4.62 12.63 2.69
C SER A 27 4.36 12.26 4.16
N ILE A 28 3.53 13.04 4.86
CA ILE A 28 3.13 12.76 6.26
C ILE A 28 2.42 11.42 6.34
N THR A 29 1.48 11.17 5.42
CA THR A 29 0.70 9.93 5.40
C THR A 29 1.60 8.73 5.21
N VAL A 30 2.49 8.76 4.21
CA VAL A 30 3.44 7.66 3.92
C VAL A 30 4.32 7.36 5.13
N GLY A 31 4.82 8.38 5.83
CA GLY A 31 5.60 8.20 7.05
C GLY A 31 4.80 7.61 8.22
N SER A 32 3.50 7.92 8.30
CA SER A 32 2.61 7.48 9.38
C SER A 32 2.19 6.01 9.23
N ILE A 33 1.74 5.60 8.03
CA ILE A 33 1.11 4.28 7.83
C ILE A 33 2.03 3.26 7.14
N GLY A 34 3.17 3.71 6.59
CA GLY A 34 4.07 2.83 5.84
C GLY A 34 4.61 1.65 6.65
N ARG A 35 4.99 1.88 7.92
CA ARG A 35 5.46 0.80 8.81
C ARG A 35 4.40 -0.30 8.97
N THR A 36 3.15 0.08 9.21
CA THR A 36 2.04 -0.86 9.37
C THR A 36 1.85 -1.72 8.12
N ILE A 37 1.97 -1.12 6.94
CA ILE A 37 1.77 -1.82 5.67
C ILE A 37 2.91 -2.82 5.40
N VAL A 38 4.15 -2.46 5.70
CA VAL A 38 5.29 -3.39 5.61
C VAL A 38 5.10 -4.58 6.55
N PHE A 39 4.65 -4.34 7.80
CA PHE A 39 4.37 -5.43 8.74
C PHE A 39 3.29 -6.37 8.22
N LEU A 40 2.18 -5.84 7.70
CA LEU A 40 1.10 -6.64 7.14
C LEU A 40 1.55 -7.43 5.90
N GLY A 41 2.36 -6.81 5.04
CA GLY A 41 2.99 -7.47 3.90
C GLY A 41 3.88 -8.63 4.31
N LEU A 42 4.69 -8.44 5.36
CA LEU A 42 5.60 -9.46 5.87
C LEU A 42 4.85 -10.64 6.48
N ILE A 43 3.78 -10.39 7.25
CA ILE A 43 2.91 -11.43 7.81
C ILE A 43 2.26 -12.24 6.70
N PHE A 44 1.72 -11.57 5.67
CA PHE A 44 1.12 -12.24 4.52
C PHE A 44 2.15 -13.03 3.71
N ALA A 45 3.34 -12.47 3.49
CA ALA A 45 4.44 -13.15 2.82
C ALA A 45 4.89 -14.41 3.57
N GLY A 46 4.99 -14.35 4.90
CA GLY A 46 5.30 -15.53 5.72
C GLY A 46 4.18 -16.58 5.68
N THR A 47 2.92 -16.14 5.69
CA THR A 47 1.76 -17.04 5.60
C THR A 47 1.74 -17.77 4.26
N MET A 48 1.88 -17.05 3.14
CA MET A 48 1.94 -17.66 1.81
C MET A 48 3.23 -18.47 1.61
N GLY A 49 4.34 -18.00 2.17
CA GLY A 49 5.61 -18.69 2.17
C GLY A 49 5.55 -20.05 2.89
N SER A 50 4.69 -20.21 3.90
CA SER A 50 4.51 -21.50 4.57
C SER A 50 4.02 -22.62 3.62
N LEU A 51 3.35 -22.26 2.52
CA LEU A 51 2.91 -23.21 1.50
C LEU A 51 4.09 -23.89 0.78
N THR A 52 5.29 -23.28 0.79
CA THR A 52 6.50 -23.90 0.22
C THR A 52 6.97 -25.12 1.00
N LEU A 53 6.49 -25.31 2.24
CA LEU A 53 6.80 -26.47 3.07
C LEU A 53 5.93 -27.69 2.72
N VAL A 54 4.86 -27.51 1.95
CA VAL A 54 3.97 -28.58 1.53
C VAL A 54 4.66 -29.42 0.45
N ASN A 55 4.60 -30.75 0.57
CA ASN A 55 5.16 -31.69 -0.42
C ASN A 55 4.22 -31.84 -1.63
N ALA A 56 3.94 -30.72 -2.29
CA ALA A 56 3.14 -30.62 -3.49
C ALA A 56 3.67 -29.46 -4.35
N ALA A 57 4.28 -29.79 -5.48
CA ALA A 57 5.00 -28.82 -6.33
C ALA A 57 4.17 -27.57 -6.65
N ILE A 58 2.89 -27.73 -6.98
CA ILE A 58 2.00 -26.62 -7.31
C ILE A 58 1.80 -25.64 -6.14
N LEU A 59 1.72 -26.15 -4.90
CA LEU A 59 1.60 -25.30 -3.70
C LEU A 59 2.91 -24.60 -3.39
N GLN A 60 4.05 -25.22 -3.67
CA GLN A 60 5.36 -24.60 -3.48
C GLN A 60 5.58 -23.44 -4.44
N GLU A 61 5.24 -23.62 -5.73
CA GLU A 61 5.35 -22.58 -6.74
C GLU A 61 4.44 -21.38 -6.42
N ILE A 62 3.16 -21.65 -6.10
CA ILE A 62 2.20 -20.60 -5.73
C ILE A 62 2.62 -19.88 -4.46
N GLY A 63 3.02 -20.62 -3.42
CA GLY A 63 3.47 -20.06 -2.14
C GLY A 63 4.65 -19.13 -2.30
N PHE A 64 5.66 -19.56 -3.05
CA PHE A 64 6.84 -18.76 -3.33
C PHE A 64 6.50 -17.50 -4.15
N ALA A 65 5.72 -17.66 -5.22
CA ALA A 65 5.31 -16.54 -6.07
C ALA A 65 4.52 -15.48 -5.28
N LEU A 66 3.56 -15.91 -4.44
CA LEU A 66 2.75 -15.01 -3.62
C LEU A 66 3.57 -14.33 -2.52
N ALA A 67 4.48 -15.05 -1.87
CA ALA A 67 5.36 -14.47 -0.86
C ALA A 67 6.26 -13.37 -1.45
N MET A 68 6.89 -13.65 -2.59
CA MET A 68 7.71 -12.68 -3.31
C MET A 68 6.90 -11.48 -3.80
N ALA A 69 5.71 -11.72 -4.37
CA ALA A 69 4.82 -10.67 -4.81
C ALA A 69 4.43 -9.73 -3.65
N ALA A 70 4.12 -10.28 -2.47
CA ALA A 70 3.74 -9.51 -1.30
C ALA A 70 4.87 -8.60 -0.77
N VAL A 71 6.10 -9.11 -0.72
CA VAL A 71 7.27 -8.33 -0.32
C VAL A 71 7.51 -7.20 -1.30
N LEU A 72 7.44 -7.47 -2.61
CA LEU A 72 7.62 -6.45 -3.66
C LEU A 72 6.51 -5.40 -3.65
N GLU A 73 5.25 -5.80 -3.46
CA GLU A 73 4.11 -4.87 -3.40
C GLU A 73 4.24 -3.90 -2.22
N THR A 74 4.51 -4.42 -1.03
CA THR A 74 4.53 -3.62 0.20
C THR A 74 5.76 -2.73 0.34
N SER A 75 6.87 -3.08 -0.34
CA SER A 75 8.11 -2.28 -0.31
C SER A 75 8.20 -1.27 -1.47
N LEU A 76 8.06 -1.71 -2.72
CA LEU A 76 8.26 -0.84 -3.89
C LEU A 76 6.96 -0.18 -4.35
N LEU A 77 5.92 -0.98 -4.59
CA LEU A 77 4.72 -0.46 -5.25
C LEU A 77 3.98 0.52 -4.34
N TRP A 78 3.89 0.23 -3.05
CA TRP A 78 3.16 1.10 -2.14
C TRP A 78 3.88 2.41 -1.82
N TYR A 79 5.18 2.38 -1.50
CA TYR A 79 5.92 3.59 -1.15
C TYR A 79 6.08 4.57 -2.33
N PHE A 80 6.16 4.06 -3.55
CA PHE A 80 6.44 4.87 -4.73
C PHE A 80 5.21 5.08 -5.60
N LEU A 81 4.53 4.01 -6.03
CA LEU A 81 3.46 4.14 -7.03
C LEU A 81 2.20 4.75 -6.44
N ALA A 82 1.77 4.31 -5.26
CA ALA A 82 0.52 4.78 -4.66
C ALA A 82 0.50 6.30 -4.42
N PRO A 83 1.47 6.91 -3.71
CA PRO A 83 1.48 8.37 -3.52
C PRO A 83 1.73 9.12 -4.83
N SER A 84 2.61 8.61 -5.71
CA SER A 84 2.92 9.28 -6.98
C SER A 84 1.71 9.36 -7.91
N LEU A 85 0.96 8.27 -8.05
CA LEU A 85 -0.27 8.26 -8.84
C LEU A 85 -1.31 9.20 -8.26
N LEU A 86 -1.45 9.23 -6.93
CA LEU A 86 -2.41 10.12 -6.27
C LEU A 86 -2.07 11.59 -6.49
N ILE A 87 -0.79 11.96 -6.35
CA ILE A 87 -0.30 13.32 -6.60
C ILE A 87 -0.50 13.70 -8.07
N LEU A 88 -0.19 12.80 -9.01
CA LEU A 88 -0.38 13.05 -10.44
C LEU A 88 -1.85 13.27 -10.81
N ILE A 89 -2.75 12.43 -10.30
CA ILE A 89 -4.20 12.56 -10.50
C ILE A 89 -4.70 13.87 -9.89
N TYR A 90 -4.29 14.16 -8.65
CA TYR A 90 -4.64 15.41 -7.98
C TYR A 90 -4.17 16.63 -8.79
N ARG A 91 -2.93 16.64 -9.27
CA ARG A 91 -2.39 17.76 -10.04
C ARG A 91 -3.11 17.95 -11.38
N LYS A 92 -3.48 16.85 -12.06
CA LYS A 92 -4.15 16.90 -13.36
C LYS A 92 -5.60 17.36 -13.25
N PHE A 93 -6.34 16.87 -12.25
CA PHE A 93 -7.79 17.10 -12.18
C PHE A 93 -8.21 18.05 -11.04
N LYS A 94 -7.29 18.44 -10.14
CA LYS A 94 -7.58 19.17 -8.89
C LYS A 94 -8.73 18.58 -8.07
N ILE A 95 -8.99 17.27 -8.25
CA ILE A 95 -10.02 16.55 -7.51
C ILE A 95 -9.47 16.31 -6.11
N LYS A 96 -10.05 16.98 -5.11
CA LYS A 96 -9.75 16.66 -3.72
C LYS A 96 -10.17 15.20 -3.46
N PRO A 97 -9.33 14.39 -2.81
CA PRO A 97 -9.75 13.07 -2.35
C PRO A 97 -11.02 13.27 -1.50
N LYS A 98 -12.07 12.50 -1.75
CA LYS A 98 -13.32 12.50 -0.97
C LYS A 98 -13.46 11.13 -0.32
N MET A 99 -13.81 11.09 0.96
CA MET A 99 -14.31 9.85 1.56
C MET A 99 -15.66 9.51 0.91
N ILE A 100 -15.71 8.37 0.22
CA ILE A 100 -16.98 7.72 -0.11
C ILE A 100 -17.23 6.79 1.07
N ILE A 101 -18.01 7.28 2.03
CA ILE A 101 -18.51 6.48 3.17
C ILE A 101 -19.80 5.81 2.71
#